data_AF-A0A2V7AP55-F1
#
_entry.id   AF-A0A2V7AP55-F1
#
_cell.length_a   1.000
_cell.length_b   1.000
_cell.length_c   1.000
_cell.angle_alpha   90.00
_cell.angle_beta   90.00
_cell.angle_gamma   90.00
#
_symmetry.space_group_name_H-M   'P 1'
#
loop_
_entity.id
_entity.type
_entity.pdbx_description
1 polymer ?
#
loop_
_entity_poly.entity_id
_entity_poly.type
_entity_poly.pdbx_seq_one_letter_code
_entity_poly.pdbx_strand_id
1 'polypeptide(L)' 'MTRYQLWQHAKSRELWAVRLEFETLTGVFGPLEAPARSVDLSGLLYEDHPDDFEWLFRAADDFTVVRESA' A
#
# COMPACT_ATOMS: atom_id res chain seq x y z
N MET A 1 -5.83 7.04 -14.01
CA MET A 1 -6.50 5.82 -13.53
C MET A 1 -5.95 5.53 -12.15
N THR A 2 -6.83 5.37 -11.16
CA THR A 2 -6.46 5.07 -9.77
C THR A 2 -6.54 3.57 -9.57
N ARG A 3 -5.50 2.98 -8.97
CA ARG A 3 -5.43 1.56 -8.63
C ARG A 3 -5.08 1.44 -7.15
N TYR A 4 -5.65 0.43 -6.48
CA TYR A 4 -5.33 0.14 -5.09
C TYR A 4 -4.68 -1.23 -5.01
N GLN A 5 -3.54 -1.32 -4.33
CA GLN A 5 -2.81 -2.56 -4.18
C GLN A 5 -2.52 -2.82 -2.70
N LEU A 6 -2.38 -4.10 -2.37
CA LEU A 6 -1.89 -4.55 -1.08
C LEU A 6 -0.46 -5.03 -1.27
N TRP A 7 0.48 -4.35 -0.62
CA TRP A 7 1.89 -4.72 -0.61
C TRP A 7 2.22 -5.42 0.72
N GLN A 8 3.13 -6.39 0.67
CA GLN A 8 3.65 -7.06 1.86
C GLN A 8 5.15 -6.89 1.95
N HIS A 9 5.62 -6.42 3.10
CA HIS A 9 7.04 -6.36 3.38
C HIS A 9 7.61 -7.78 3.56
N ALA A 10 8.70 -8.10 2.86
CA ALA A 10 9.26 -9.44 2.81
C ALA A 10 9.75 -9.93 4.19
N LYS A 11 10.33 -9.04 5.00
CA LYS A 11 10.93 -9.39 6.30
C LYS A 11 9.94 -9.35 7.46
N SER A 12 9.25 -8.22 7.65
CA SER A 12 8.31 -8.05 8.77
C SER A 12 6.96 -8.70 8.51
N ARG A 13 6.66 -9.06 7.25
CA ARG A 13 5.36 -9.60 6.80
C ARG A 13 4.20 -8.63 6.97
N GLU A 14 4.47 -7.37 7.31
CA GLU A 14 3.48 -6.30 7.42
C GLU A 14 2.80 -6.04 6.08
N LEU A 15 1.50 -5.77 6.15
CA LEU A 15 0.67 -5.49 4.99
C LEU A 15 0.37 -3.99 4.92
N TRP A 16 0.51 -3.44 3.74
CA TRP A 16 0.34 -2.02 3.47
C TRP A 16 -0.56 -1.85 2.26
N ALA A 17 -1.64 -1.09 2.39
CA ALA A 17 -2.42 -0.67 1.26
C ALA A 17 -1.76 0.54 0.60
N VAL A 18 -1.71 0.55 -0.72
CA VAL A 18 -1.14 1.64 -1.51
C VAL A 18 -2.12 2.11 -2.57
N ARG A 19 -2.15 3.42 -2.80
CA ARG A 19 -2.90 4.07 -3.87
C ARG A 19 -1.93 4.48 -4.96
N LEU A 20 -2.15 4.00 -6.17
CA LEU A 20 -1.39 4.36 -7.36
C LEU A 20 -2.27 5.19 -8.31
N GLU A 21 -1.78 6.34 -8.74
CA GLU A 21 -2.39 7.16 -9.79
C GLU A 21 -1.47 7.22 -10.99
N PHE A 22 -1.93 6.68 -12.13
CA PHE A 22 -1.10 6.58 -13.33
C PHE A 22 0.30 5.99 -13.05
N GLU A 23 0.35 4.98 -12.18
CA GLU A 23 1.57 4.25 -11.74
C GLU A 23 2.46 5.01 -10.74
N THR A 24 2.06 6.21 -10.33
CA THR A 24 2.71 6.95 -9.25
C THR A 24 2.08 6.56 -7.92
N LEU A 25 2.88 6.19 -6.92
CA LEU A 25 2.40 6.04 -5.55
C LEU A 25 2.00 7.40 -4.99
N THR A 26 0.71 7.58 -4.70
CA THR A 26 0.16 8.84 -4.20
C THR A 26 -0.46 8.72 -2.81
N GLY A 27 -0.47 7.54 -2.22
CA GLY A 27 -0.82 7.40 -0.81
C GLY A 27 -0.64 6.00 -0.26
N VAL A 28 -0.54 5.89 1.06
CA VAL A 28 -0.34 4.62 1.78
C VAL A 28 -1.27 4.51 2.98
N PHE A 29 -1.63 3.30 3.36
CA PHE A 29 -2.36 3.01 4.60
C PHE A 29 -1.85 1.72 5.23
N GLY A 30 -1.54 1.77 6.52
CA GLY A 30 -1.07 0.61 7.27
C GLY A 30 -0.14 0.97 8.43
N PRO A 31 0.48 -0.04 9.04
CA PRO A 31 0.35 -1.46 8.71
C PRO A 31 -1.06 -2.01 9.02
N LEU A 32 -1.57 -2.87 8.14
CA LEU A 32 -2.87 -3.51 8.27
C LEU A 32 -2.78 -4.78 9.13
N GLU A 33 -3.69 -4.93 10.09
CA GLU A 33 -3.88 -6.17 10.83
C GLU A 33 -4.64 -7.22 10.00
N ALA A 34 -4.34 -8.51 10.17
CA ALA A 34 -5.04 -9.58 9.46
C ALA A 34 -6.52 -9.68 9.93
N PRO A 35 -7.51 -9.86 9.03
CA PRO A 35 -7.38 -10.32 7.65
C PRO A 35 -7.62 -9.20 6.62
N ALA A 36 -6.60 -8.37 6.41
CA ALA A 36 -6.54 -7.36 5.33
C ALA A 36 -6.94 -7.86 3.92
N ARG A 37 -6.90 -9.18 3.67
CA ARG A 37 -7.31 -9.80 2.41
C ARG A 37 -8.79 -9.63 2.04
N SER A 38 -9.64 -9.23 2.98
CA SER A 38 -11.07 -8.97 2.72
C SER A 38 -11.45 -7.49 2.81
N VAL A 39 -10.49 -6.60 3.09
CA VAL A 39 -10.72 -5.16 3.22
C VAL A 39 -10.95 -4.54 1.84
N ASP A 40 -11.92 -3.65 1.73
CA ASP A 40 -12.07 -2.75 0.59
C ASP A 40 -10.97 -1.69 0.66
N LEU A 41 -10.01 -1.75 -0.25
CA LEU A 41 -8.86 -0.83 -0.26
C LEU A 41 -9.26 0.57 -0.70
N SER A 42 -10.33 0.71 -1.49
CA SER A 42 -10.73 2.02 -2.03
C SER A 42 -11.30 2.96 -0.97
N GLY A 43 -11.89 2.40 0.10
CA GLY A 43 -12.47 3.14 1.22
C GLY A 43 -11.52 3.46 2.37
N LEU A 44 -10.22 3.15 2.24
CA LEU A 44 -9.22 3.43 3.28
C LEU A 44 -8.81 4.91 3.28
N LEU A 45 -8.44 5.42 4.47
CA LEU A 45 -7.97 6.79 4.67
C LEU A 45 -6.46 6.84 4.41
N TYR A 46 -6.07 6.93 3.15
CA TYR A 46 -4.67 7.00 2.75
C TYR A 46 -4.00 8.27 3.30
N GLU A 47 -2.75 8.12 3.74
CA GLU A 47 -1.87 9.25 3.97
C GLU A 47 -1.43 9.82 2.63
N ASP A 48 -1.63 11.12 2.43
CA ASP A 48 -1.39 11.82 1.16
C ASP A 48 -0.10 12.65 1.20
N HIS A 49 0.52 12.80 2.37
CA HIS A 49 1.74 13.56 2.59
C HIS A 49 2.98 12.79 2.11
N PRO A 50 3.70 13.25 1.07
CA PRO A 50 4.81 12.50 0.47
C PRO A 50 5.92 12.11 1.45
N ASP A 51 6.24 13.00 2.40
CA ASP A 51 7.27 12.78 3.43
C ASP A 51 6.95 11.57 4.32
N ASP A 52 5.67 11.33 4.61
CA ASP A 52 5.22 10.25 5.49
C ASP A 52 5.31 8.86 4.83
N PHE A 53 5.43 8.80 3.51
CA PHE A 53 5.58 7.55 2.74
C PHE A 53 6.83 7.47 1.86
N GLU A 54 7.75 8.44 1.98
CA GLU A 54 9.08 8.40 1.35
C GLU A 54 9.84 7.11 1.67
N TRP A 55 9.70 6.60 2.89
CA TRP A 55 10.35 5.37 3.33
C TRP A 55 9.88 4.15 2.53
N LEU A 56 8.62 4.13 2.07
CA LEU A 56 8.08 3.02 1.29
C LEU A 56 8.72 2.98 -0.10
N PHE A 57 9.00 4.14 -0.70
CA PHE A 57 9.77 4.19 -1.96
C PHE A 57 11.19 3.68 -1.79
N ARG A 58 11.86 4.07 -0.70
CA ARG A 58 13.24 3.62 -0.41
C ARG A 58 13.34 2.13 -0.14
N ALA A 59 12.27 1.54 0.40
CA ALA A 59 12.17 0.13 0.72
C ALA A 59 11.35 -0.66 -0.30
N ALA A 60 10.97 -0.09 -1.46
CA ALA A 60 10.00 -0.70 -2.36
C ALA A 60 10.43 -2.10 -2.86
N ASP A 61 11.73 -2.34 -3.06
CA ASP A 61 12.29 -3.66 -3.40
C ASP A 61 12.09 -4.72 -2.30
N ASP A 62 11.89 -4.31 -1.04
CA ASP A 62 11.55 -5.21 0.06
C ASP A 62 10.04 -5.52 0.12
N PHE A 63 9.21 -4.96 -0.78
CA PHE A 63 7.77 -5.21 -0.85
C PHE A 63 7.38 -6.06 -2.06
N THR A 64 6.39 -6.93 -1.85
CA THR A 64 5.75 -7.70 -2.92
C THR A 64 4.27 -7.38 -3.00
N VAL A 65 3.72 -7.26 -4.21
CA VAL A 65 2.27 -7.11 -4.42
C VAL A 65 1.57 -8.42 -4.06
N VAL A 66 0.61 -8.37 -3.15
CA VAL A 66 -0.17 -9.52 -2.66
C VAL A 66 -1.57 -9.56 -3.28
N ARG A 67 -2.15 -8.40 -3.56
CA ARG A 67 -3.48 -8.27 -4.17
C ARG A 67 -3.60 -6.94 -4.89
N GLU A 68 -4.33 -6.94 -5.99
CA GLU A 68 -4.80 -5.72 -6.66
C GLU A 68 -6.32 -5.66 -6.53
N SER A 69 -6.85 -4.48 -6.23
CA SER A 69 -8.27 -4.19 -6.32
C SER A 69 -8.53 -3.49 -7.65
N ALA A 70 -9.50 -4.02 -8.41
CA ALA A 70 -9.92 -3.51 -9.71
C ALA A 70 -10.59 -2.13 -9.59
#